data_AF-A0A7Y0L017-F1
#
_entry.id   AF-A0A7Y0L017-F1
#
_cell.length_a   1.000
_cell.length_b   1.000
_cell.length_c   1.000
_cell.angle_alpha   90.00
_cell.angle_beta   90.00
_cell.angle_gamma   90.00
#
_symmetry.space_group_name_H-M   'P 1'
#
loop_
_entity.id
_entity.type
_entity.pdbx_description
1 polymer ?
#
loop_
_entity_poly.entity_id
_entity_poly.type
_entity_poly.pdbx_seq_one_letter_code
_entity_poly.pdbx_strand_id
1 'polypeptide(L)'
;MQYNPVAPVPWLFEGLWQDQAQGGQAYRLTVYKMSPCPCGAEPGSSPNSACQACGGTGILYPSAARSVLGIVTNVTLQTDLVAMGLAEPGDLQVSTRPGQLHLDPFDLCFVPWSMGIPMTGELVMRGTGPTDQLNYRAAMVEAAWTVDPTTGQITPYTVLNDFTVRGRTVTWVGRQPPAGTQYTIRYSGDFEWVVYKPPDQRVAFGVDLGERAVLRKRYILLKNAPPLSLLEG
;
A
#
# COMPACT_ATOMS: atom_id res chain seq x y z
N MET A 1 -4.28 -3.57 49.01
CA MET A 1 -4.48 -4.71 48.09
C MET A 1 -3.61 -4.47 46.88
N GLN A 2 -2.58 -5.28 46.68
CA GLN A 2 -1.76 -5.25 45.46
C GLN A 2 -2.51 -5.98 44.35
N TYR A 3 -2.81 -5.30 43.26
CA TYR A 3 -3.36 -5.91 42.06
C TYR A 3 -2.26 -6.78 41.43
N ASN A 4 -2.49 -8.09 41.40
CA ASN A 4 -1.59 -9.05 40.77
C ASN A 4 -2.15 -9.37 39.38
N PRO A 5 -1.59 -8.83 38.28
CA PRO A 5 -2.11 -9.09 36.95
C PRO A 5 -1.89 -10.57 36.61
N VAL A 6 -2.99 -11.31 36.50
CA VAL A 6 -2.97 -12.69 36.01
C VAL A 6 -2.44 -12.67 34.59
N ALA A 7 -1.41 -13.48 34.31
CA ALA A 7 -0.87 -13.62 32.97
C ALA A 7 -2.01 -14.02 32.02
N PRO A 8 -2.26 -13.24 30.94
CA PRO A 8 -3.37 -13.51 30.05
C PRO A 8 -3.19 -14.86 29.34
N VAL A 9 -4.28 -15.61 29.24
CA VAL A 9 -4.26 -16.99 28.75
C VAL A 9 -4.07 -17.00 27.22
N PRO A 10 -3.07 -17.70 26.66
CA PRO A 10 -2.72 -17.60 25.23
C PRO A 10 -3.85 -17.87 24.22
N TRP A 11 -4.80 -18.75 24.55
CA TRP A 11 -5.93 -19.07 23.67
C TRP A 11 -7.01 -17.98 23.64
N LEU A 12 -7.14 -17.19 24.70
CA LEU A 12 -8.02 -16.01 24.74
C LEU A 12 -7.50 -14.91 23.81
N PHE A 13 -6.18 -14.81 23.66
CA PHE A 13 -5.56 -13.91 22.69
C PHE A 13 -5.83 -14.30 21.26
N GLU A 14 -5.66 -15.57 20.91
CA GLU A 14 -5.95 -16.02 19.54
C GLU A 14 -7.44 -15.86 19.21
N GLY A 15 -8.33 -16.17 20.15
CA GLY A 15 -9.77 -15.94 19.98
C GLY A 15 -10.14 -14.47 19.78
N LEU A 16 -9.59 -13.55 20.59
CA LEU A 16 -9.87 -12.11 20.47
C LEU A 16 -9.24 -11.48 19.23
N TRP A 17 -8.05 -11.93 18.81
CA TRP A 17 -7.44 -11.51 17.56
C TRP A 17 -8.21 -12.06 16.35
N GLN A 18 -8.72 -13.29 16.44
CA GLN A 18 -9.61 -13.88 15.44
C GLN A 18 -10.97 -13.17 15.39
N ASP A 19 -11.55 -12.78 16.53
CA ASP A 19 -12.80 -12.01 16.60
C ASP A 19 -12.63 -10.59 16.06
N GLN A 20 -11.49 -9.92 16.29
CA GLN A 20 -11.19 -8.66 15.59
C GLN A 20 -10.95 -8.86 14.09
N ALA A 21 -10.41 -10.02 13.70
CA ALA A 21 -10.32 -10.39 12.29
C ALA A 21 -11.69 -10.71 11.66
N GLN A 22 -12.76 -10.92 12.43
CA GLN A 22 -14.11 -11.10 11.86
C GLN A 22 -14.62 -9.82 11.18
N GLY A 23 -14.04 -8.65 11.50
CA GLY A 23 -14.28 -7.39 10.78
C GLY A 23 -13.13 -6.92 9.87
N GLY A 24 -11.91 -7.45 10.05
CA GLY A 24 -10.71 -7.00 9.35
C GLY A 24 -9.89 -8.17 8.81
N GLN A 25 -9.34 -8.05 7.60
CA GLN A 25 -8.50 -9.10 7.04
C GLN A 25 -7.09 -9.02 7.62
N ALA A 26 -6.56 -10.18 8.05
CA ALA A 26 -5.18 -10.31 8.50
C ALA A 26 -4.25 -10.44 7.29
N TYR A 27 -3.21 -9.61 7.24
CA TYR A 27 -2.21 -9.62 6.18
C TYR A 27 -0.81 -9.76 6.75
N ARG A 28 0.06 -10.39 5.96
CA ARG A 28 1.50 -10.39 6.19
C ARG A 28 2.07 -9.12 5.58
N LEU A 29 2.38 -8.14 6.43
CA LEU A 29 3.02 -6.89 6.04
C LEU A 29 4.52 -7.10 5.88
N THR A 30 5.13 -6.44 4.90
CA THR A 30 6.57 -6.30 4.80
C THR A 30 6.95 -4.90 5.26
N VAL A 31 7.68 -4.80 6.37
CA VAL A 31 8.03 -3.52 7.00
C VAL A 31 9.52 -3.25 6.86
N TYR A 32 9.87 -2.04 6.44
CA TYR A 32 11.22 -1.52 6.45
C TYR A 32 11.31 -0.39 7.47
N LYS A 33 12.28 -0.50 8.38
CA LYS A 33 12.54 0.55 9.36
C LYS A 33 13.19 1.72 8.65
N MET A 34 12.67 2.92 8.92
CA MET A 34 13.29 4.13 8.42
C MET A 34 14.64 4.36 9.11
N SER A 35 15.51 5.08 8.41
CA SER A 35 16.76 5.62 8.91
C SER A 35 16.72 7.15 8.82
N PRO A 36 17.34 7.87 9.77
CA PRO A 36 17.45 9.32 9.77
C PRO A 36 17.99 9.90 8.45
N CYS A 37 17.66 11.17 8.16
CA CYS A 37 18.21 11.87 6.99
C CYS A 37 19.73 11.92 7.04
N PRO A 38 20.45 11.44 6.01
CA PRO A 38 21.91 11.54 5.96
C PRO A 38 22.38 12.98 5.72
N CYS A 39 21.49 13.89 5.34
CA CYS A 39 21.80 15.29 5.06
C CYS A 39 22.30 16.07 6.28
N GLY A 40 22.02 15.60 7.50
CA GLY A 40 22.50 16.20 8.75
C GLY A 40 22.06 17.65 9.01
N ALA A 41 21.16 18.19 8.19
CA ALA A 41 20.80 19.61 8.20
C ALA A 41 19.92 20.02 9.38
N GLU A 42 19.25 19.07 10.04
CA GLU A 42 18.45 19.35 11.23
C GLU A 42 19.05 18.69 12.48
N PRO A 43 19.16 19.43 13.60
CA PRO A 43 19.62 18.87 14.86
C PRO A 43 18.55 17.91 15.39
N GLY A 44 18.91 16.64 15.45
CA GLY A 44 18.00 15.55 15.78
C GLY A 44 17.86 14.66 14.55
N SER A 45 18.26 13.41 14.68
CA SER A 45 18.19 12.36 13.68
C SER A 45 16.74 11.95 13.33
N SER A 46 15.80 12.88 13.34
CA SER A 46 14.40 12.61 13.07
C SER A 46 14.13 12.74 11.56
N PRO A 47 13.41 11.80 10.95
CA PRO A 47 12.98 11.93 9.57
C PRO A 47 12.09 13.18 9.42
N ASN A 48 12.43 14.04 8.46
CA ASN A 48 11.65 15.23 8.13
C ASN A 48 11.34 15.23 6.62
N SER A 49 10.09 14.96 6.27
CA SER A 49 9.60 15.04 4.89
C SER A 49 9.58 16.46 4.32
N ALA A 50 9.74 17.49 5.17
CA ALA A 50 9.86 18.89 4.80
C ALA A 50 11.30 19.42 4.88
N CYS A 51 12.30 18.55 5.04
CA CYS A 51 13.70 18.98 5.13
C CYS A 51 14.11 19.76 3.87
N GLN A 52 14.51 21.02 4.05
CA GLN A 52 14.87 21.91 2.92
C GLN A 52 16.15 21.48 2.20
N ALA A 53 17.08 20.82 2.90
CA ALA A 53 18.35 20.41 2.31
C ALA A 53 18.20 19.28 1.29
N CYS A 54 17.36 18.28 1.60
CA CYS A 54 17.11 17.14 0.70
C CYS A 54 15.74 17.18 0.02
N GLY A 55 14.91 18.19 0.28
CA GLY A 55 13.54 18.28 -0.23
C GLY A 55 12.65 17.11 0.22
N GLY A 56 12.89 16.56 1.42
CA GLY A 56 12.15 15.41 1.94
C GLY A 56 12.55 14.04 1.36
N THR A 57 13.54 13.98 0.48
CA THR A 57 14.01 12.72 -0.14
C THR A 57 14.99 11.93 0.72
N GLY A 58 15.46 12.52 1.83
CA GLY A 58 16.48 11.92 2.69
C GLY A 58 16.00 10.76 3.56
N ILE A 59 14.78 10.25 3.40
CA ILE A 59 14.30 9.08 4.15
C ILE A 59 14.85 7.83 3.48
N LEU A 60 15.69 7.09 4.21
CA LEU A 60 16.30 5.85 3.75
C LEU A 60 15.72 4.66 4.51
N TYR A 61 15.76 3.48 3.89
CA TYR A 61 15.27 2.23 4.46
C TYR A 61 16.36 1.14 4.43
N PRO A 62 17.49 1.33 5.14
CA PRO A 62 18.64 0.44 5.05
C PRO A 62 18.44 -0.90 5.77
N SER A 63 17.43 -1.02 6.63
CA SER A 63 17.16 -2.24 7.37
C SER A 63 16.62 -3.34 6.46
N ALA A 64 17.00 -4.60 6.73
CA ALA A 64 16.37 -5.75 6.09
C ALA A 64 14.85 -5.75 6.34
N ALA A 65 14.10 -6.16 5.32
CA ALA A 65 12.65 -6.28 5.38
C ALA A 65 12.22 -7.21 6.50
N ARG A 66 11.26 -6.77 7.33
CA ARG A 66 10.68 -7.57 8.43
C ARG A 66 9.25 -7.95 8.10
N SER A 67 8.91 -9.22 8.27
CA SER A 67 7.55 -9.69 8.10
C SER A 67 6.74 -9.55 9.40
N VAL A 68 5.65 -8.79 9.35
CA VAL A 68 4.77 -8.54 10.50
C VAL A 68 3.35 -9.02 10.18
N LEU A 69 2.68 -9.62 11.16
CA LEU A 69 1.26 -9.92 11.03
C LEU A 69 0.47 -8.68 11.47
N GLY A 70 -0.34 -8.13 10.57
CA GLY A 70 -1.18 -6.99 10.85
C GLY A 70 -2.63 -7.24 10.45
N ILE A 71 -3.57 -6.74 11.26
CA ILE A 71 -4.99 -6.66 10.88
C ILE A 71 -5.20 -5.29 10.25
N VAL A 72 -5.69 -5.28 9.02
CA VAL A 72 -6.21 -4.06 8.40
C VAL A 72 -7.63 -3.87 8.87
N THR A 73 -7.86 -2.83 9.66
CA THR A 73 -9.17 -2.56 10.29
C THR A 73 -10.00 -1.56 9.49
N ASN A 74 -9.37 -0.70 8.71
CA ASN A 74 -10.07 0.29 7.90
C ASN A 74 -9.19 0.75 6.73
N VAL A 75 -9.82 0.99 5.59
CA VAL A 75 -9.25 1.74 4.46
C VAL A 75 -10.17 2.90 4.20
N THR A 76 -9.73 4.09 4.56
CA THR A 76 -10.53 5.28 4.26
C THR A 76 -10.32 5.62 2.79
N LEU A 77 -11.26 5.28 1.92
CA LEU A 77 -11.32 5.83 0.58
C LEU A 77 -11.91 7.24 0.71
N GLN A 78 -11.07 8.28 0.81
CA GLN A 78 -11.59 9.65 0.81
C GLN A 78 -12.09 9.99 -0.59
N THR A 79 -13.40 9.85 -0.79
CA THR A 79 -14.08 10.19 -2.05
C THR A 79 -14.03 11.68 -2.37
N ASP A 80 -13.78 12.55 -1.40
CA ASP A 80 -13.72 14.00 -1.63
C ASP A 80 -12.52 14.40 -2.52
N LEU A 81 -11.45 13.58 -2.54
CA LEU A 81 -10.34 13.75 -3.48
C LEU A 81 -10.74 13.34 -4.91
N VAL A 82 -11.73 12.45 -5.07
CA VAL A 82 -12.26 12.04 -6.38
C VAL A 82 -12.91 13.24 -7.07
N ALA A 83 -13.57 14.14 -6.32
CA ALA A 83 -14.13 15.38 -6.86
C ALA A 83 -13.06 16.35 -7.41
N MET A 84 -11.82 16.22 -6.95
CA MET A 84 -10.66 16.95 -7.48
C MET A 84 -9.91 16.19 -8.59
N GLY A 85 -10.49 15.10 -9.12
CA GLY A 85 -9.88 14.27 -10.16
C GLY A 85 -8.80 13.30 -9.63
N LEU A 86 -8.67 13.16 -8.32
CA LEU A 86 -7.72 12.26 -7.66
C LEU A 86 -8.48 11.11 -6.98
N ALA A 87 -8.73 10.05 -7.73
CA ALA A 87 -9.32 8.83 -7.18
C ALA A 87 -8.25 7.99 -6.49
N GLU A 88 -7.95 8.30 -5.23
CA GLU A 88 -6.91 7.61 -4.49
C GLU A 88 -7.41 7.03 -3.16
N PRO A 89 -7.10 5.75 -2.87
CA PRO A 89 -7.27 5.21 -1.53
C PRO A 89 -6.51 6.06 -0.51
N GLY A 90 -7.22 6.51 0.53
CA GLY A 90 -6.69 7.35 1.60
C GLY A 90 -6.00 6.52 2.69
N ASP A 91 -6.15 6.96 3.95
CA ASP A 91 -5.43 6.38 5.08
C ASP A 91 -5.82 4.93 5.37
N LEU A 92 -4.80 4.11 5.61
CA LEU A 92 -4.90 2.71 5.98
C LEU A 92 -4.68 2.57 7.49
N GLN A 93 -5.64 2.00 8.20
CA GLN A 93 -5.46 1.69 9.63
C GLN A 93 -5.04 0.24 9.77
N VAL A 94 -3.88 0.04 10.41
CA VAL A 94 -3.33 -1.29 10.65
C VAL A 94 -3.07 -1.48 12.14
N SER A 95 -3.41 -2.67 12.64
CA SER A 95 -3.06 -3.07 14.00
C SER A 95 -2.05 -4.22 13.95
N THR A 96 -0.91 -4.08 14.62
CA THR A 96 0.10 -5.15 14.72
C THR A 96 -0.11 -5.97 15.98
N ARG A 97 0.34 -7.22 15.97
CA ARG A 97 0.29 -8.07 17.17
C ARG A 97 1.17 -7.46 18.28
N PRO A 98 0.70 -7.43 19.55
CA PRO A 98 1.53 -7.01 20.67
C PRO A 98 2.91 -7.69 20.67
N GLY A 99 3.96 -6.89 20.85
CA GLY A 99 5.35 -7.37 20.96
C GLY A 99 6.01 -7.84 19.67
N GLN A 100 5.34 -7.81 18.50
CA GLN A 100 5.94 -8.28 17.24
C GLN A 100 6.89 -7.24 16.62
N LEU A 101 6.40 -6.02 16.38
CA LEU A 101 7.19 -4.90 15.87
C LEU A 101 6.52 -3.59 16.22
N HIS A 102 7.28 -2.67 16.84
CA HIS A 102 6.88 -1.28 16.98
C HIS A 102 7.03 -0.55 15.65
N LEU A 103 5.96 0.11 15.21
CA LEU A 103 5.95 0.91 13.99
C LEU A 103 6.33 2.36 14.32
N ASP A 104 7.47 2.84 13.82
CA ASP A 104 7.92 4.21 14.03
C ASP A 104 7.35 5.13 12.92
N PRO A 105 7.22 6.45 13.17
CA PRO A 105 6.92 7.41 12.12
C PRO A 105 7.87 7.25 10.93
N PHE A 106 7.30 7.29 9.72
CA PHE A 106 7.99 7.12 8.45
C PHE A 106 8.52 5.72 8.11
N ASP A 107 8.31 4.71 8.96
CA ASP A 107 8.50 3.32 8.55
C ASP A 107 7.67 3.01 7.31
N LEU A 108 8.24 2.21 6.42
CA LEU A 108 7.61 1.82 5.17
C LEU A 108 7.00 0.43 5.33
N CYS A 109 5.76 0.31 4.91
CA CYS A 109 4.97 -0.91 4.96
C CYS A 109 4.48 -1.25 3.54
N PHE A 110 4.67 -2.49 3.14
CA PHE A 110 4.01 -3.08 1.98
C PHE A 110 2.91 -3.99 2.50
N VAL A 111 1.70 -3.78 2.00
CA VAL A 111 0.56 -4.64 2.28
C VAL A 111 0.29 -5.40 0.97
N PRO A 112 0.42 -6.74 0.94
CA PRO A 112 0.08 -7.53 -0.23
C PRO A 112 -1.43 -7.50 -0.40
N TRP A 113 -1.92 -6.46 -1.06
CA TRP A 113 -3.33 -6.20 -1.19
C TRP A 113 -3.89 -7.04 -2.33
N SER A 114 -4.86 -7.91 -2.05
CA SER A 114 -5.42 -8.81 -3.08
C SER A 114 -6.61 -8.22 -3.83
N MET A 115 -7.35 -7.26 -3.26
CA MET A 115 -8.51 -6.67 -3.93
C MET A 115 -8.05 -5.56 -4.88
N GLY A 116 -8.18 -5.76 -6.20
CA GLY A 116 -7.73 -4.82 -7.22
C GLY A 116 -8.03 -3.34 -6.88
N ILE A 117 -7.01 -2.49 -6.97
CA ILE A 117 -7.15 -1.05 -6.82
C ILE A 117 -6.63 -0.40 -8.11
N PRO A 118 -7.44 0.47 -8.76
CA PRO A 118 -8.80 0.85 -8.39
C PRO A 118 -9.74 -0.38 -8.42
N MET A 119 -10.77 -0.43 -7.58
CA MET A 119 -11.76 -1.55 -7.59
C MET A 119 -12.37 -1.76 -8.99
N THR A 120 -12.33 -0.73 -9.82
CA THR A 120 -12.79 -0.68 -11.21
C THR A 120 -11.69 -0.89 -12.26
N GLY A 121 -10.42 -0.97 -11.87
CA GLY A 121 -9.24 -0.99 -12.74
C GLY A 121 -8.67 0.39 -13.06
N GLU A 122 -7.42 0.40 -13.55
CA GLU A 122 -6.71 1.58 -14.03
C GLU A 122 -7.04 1.83 -15.49
N LEU A 123 -7.31 3.09 -15.84
CA LEU A 123 -7.49 3.52 -17.21
C LEU A 123 -6.14 3.90 -17.83
N VAL A 124 -5.78 3.25 -18.93
CA VAL A 124 -4.52 3.43 -19.63
C VAL A 124 -4.79 3.84 -21.07
N MET A 125 -4.04 4.83 -21.57
CA MET A 125 -4.06 5.21 -22.97
C MET A 125 -3.10 4.32 -23.76
N ARG A 126 -3.58 3.61 -24.77
CA ARG A 126 -2.75 2.74 -25.60
C ARG A 126 -1.76 3.54 -26.43
N GLY A 127 -0.46 3.28 -26.25
CA GLY A 127 0.61 3.84 -27.07
C GLY A 127 0.71 3.23 -28.48
N THR A 128 1.65 3.73 -29.28
CA THR A 128 1.98 3.15 -30.61
C THR A 128 2.98 2.00 -30.53
N GLY A 129 3.80 1.96 -29.47
CA GLY A 129 4.79 0.90 -29.24
C GLY A 129 4.21 -0.37 -28.62
N PRO A 130 5.00 -1.43 -28.42
CA PRO A 130 4.51 -2.71 -27.88
C PRO A 130 4.20 -2.68 -26.38
N THR A 131 4.56 -1.60 -25.69
CA THR A 131 4.44 -1.50 -24.23
C THR A 131 3.68 -0.25 -23.79
N ASP A 132 2.92 -0.39 -22.72
CA ASP A 132 2.30 0.71 -21.97
C ASP A 132 2.78 0.67 -20.50
N GLN A 133 2.53 1.75 -19.76
CA GLN A 133 2.96 1.91 -18.36
C GLN A 133 1.76 2.07 -17.43
N LEU A 134 1.77 1.32 -16.33
CA LEU A 134 0.84 1.45 -15.21
C LEU A 134 1.34 2.48 -14.20
N ASN A 135 0.42 3.05 -13.44
CA ASN A 135 0.73 3.93 -12.32
C ASN A 135 1.43 3.17 -11.19
N TYR A 136 1.02 1.93 -10.93
CA TYR A 136 1.55 1.09 -9.86
C TYR A 136 2.14 -0.22 -10.37
N ARG A 137 3.01 -0.82 -9.57
CA ARG A 137 3.53 -2.17 -9.84
C ARG A 137 2.38 -3.16 -9.66
N ALA A 138 2.08 -3.93 -10.70
CA ALA A 138 1.10 -5.00 -10.63
C ALA A 138 1.71 -6.23 -9.95
N ALA A 139 1.13 -6.63 -8.83
CA ALA A 139 1.40 -7.92 -8.18
C ALA A 139 0.65 -9.05 -8.89
N MET A 140 -0.60 -8.82 -9.25
CA MET A 140 -1.44 -9.78 -9.97
C MET A 140 -2.40 -9.04 -10.89
N VAL A 141 -2.50 -9.46 -12.16
CA VAL A 141 -3.46 -8.90 -13.11
C VAL A 141 -4.70 -9.80 -13.13
N GLU A 142 -5.86 -9.18 -12.99
CA GLU A 142 -7.14 -9.90 -12.99
C GLU A 142 -7.81 -9.87 -14.37
N ALA A 143 -7.86 -8.70 -15.02
CA ALA A 143 -8.53 -8.55 -16.31
C ALA A 143 -8.06 -7.27 -17.03
N ALA A 144 -8.20 -7.25 -18.36
CA ALA A 144 -8.10 -6.02 -19.15
C ALA A 144 -9.20 -6.00 -20.22
N TRP A 145 -9.73 -4.82 -20.52
CA TRP A 145 -10.79 -4.67 -21.53
C TRP A 145 -10.87 -3.23 -22.07
N THR A 146 -11.42 -3.08 -23.26
CA THR A 146 -11.90 -1.78 -23.78
C THR A 146 -13.42 -1.74 -23.75
N VAL A 147 -13.98 -0.53 -23.76
CA VAL A 147 -15.40 -0.29 -23.95
C VAL A 147 -15.56 0.64 -25.15
N ASP A 148 -16.33 0.24 -26.16
CA ASP A 148 -16.70 1.13 -27.25
C ASP A 148 -17.67 2.20 -26.70
N PRO A 149 -17.33 3.50 -26.75
CA PRO A 149 -18.18 4.56 -26.20
C PRO A 149 -19.51 4.73 -26.95
N THR A 150 -19.62 4.25 -28.19
CA THR A 150 -20.82 4.38 -29.02
C THR A 150 -21.79 3.26 -28.76
N THR A 151 -21.30 2.01 -28.69
CA THR A 151 -22.14 0.81 -28.58
C THR A 151 -22.21 0.24 -27.16
N GLY A 152 -21.29 0.64 -26.28
CA GLY A 152 -21.09 0.04 -24.96
C GLY A 152 -20.48 -1.37 -25.02
N GLN A 153 -20.04 -1.84 -26.20
CA GLN A 153 -19.49 -3.17 -26.36
C GLN A 153 -18.17 -3.31 -25.59
N ILE A 154 -18.08 -4.33 -24.74
CA ILE A 154 -16.88 -4.66 -23.98
C ILE A 154 -16.03 -5.66 -24.77
N THR A 155 -14.76 -5.36 -24.99
CA THR A 155 -13.80 -6.27 -25.63
C THR A 155 -12.75 -6.70 -24.60
N PRO A 156 -12.80 -7.95 -24.09
CA PRO A 156 -11.84 -8.44 -23.10
C PRO A 156 -10.55 -8.94 -23.74
N TYR A 157 -9.44 -8.74 -23.01
CA TYR A 157 -8.11 -9.24 -23.32
C TYR A 157 -7.65 -10.24 -22.26
N THR A 158 -6.93 -11.27 -22.69
CA THR A 158 -6.48 -12.37 -21.83
C THR A 158 -4.99 -12.28 -21.53
N VAL A 159 -4.62 -12.36 -20.26
CA VAL A 159 -3.22 -12.40 -19.82
C VAL A 159 -2.51 -13.61 -20.46
N LEU A 160 -1.23 -13.45 -20.80
CA LEU A 160 -0.35 -14.37 -21.54
C LEU A 160 -0.68 -14.54 -23.03
N ASN A 161 -1.95 -14.46 -23.45
CA ASN A 161 -2.33 -14.60 -24.86
C ASN A 161 -2.29 -13.27 -25.60
N ASP A 162 -2.89 -12.24 -25.01
CA ASP A 162 -3.02 -10.91 -25.60
C ASP A 162 -1.94 -9.96 -25.06
N PHE A 163 -1.59 -10.11 -23.78
CA PHE A 163 -0.59 -9.27 -23.12
C PHE A 163 0.06 -9.95 -21.91
N THR A 164 1.20 -9.42 -21.47
CA THR A 164 1.87 -9.79 -20.21
C THR A 164 2.13 -8.53 -19.38
N VAL A 165 2.27 -8.67 -18.06
CA VAL A 165 2.62 -7.54 -17.18
C VAL A 165 3.80 -7.91 -16.31
N ARG A 166 4.81 -7.03 -16.27
CA ARG A 166 5.97 -7.14 -15.38
C ARG A 166 6.24 -5.81 -14.72
N GLY A 167 6.21 -5.78 -13.40
CA GLY A 167 6.36 -4.54 -12.66
C GLY A 167 5.21 -3.58 -13.01
N ARG A 168 5.56 -2.46 -13.63
CA ARG A 168 4.62 -1.46 -14.14
C ARG A 168 4.36 -1.56 -15.64
N THR A 169 5.09 -2.41 -16.35
CA THR A 169 5.06 -2.45 -17.81
C THR A 169 4.06 -3.49 -18.29
N VAL A 170 3.11 -3.05 -19.12
CA VAL A 170 2.22 -3.92 -19.89
C VAL A 170 2.87 -4.14 -21.25
N THR A 171 3.05 -5.39 -21.68
CA THR A 171 3.59 -5.74 -22.98
C THR A 171 2.53 -6.51 -23.77
N TRP A 172 2.08 -5.93 -24.88
CA TRP A 172 1.10 -6.56 -25.78
C TRP A 172 1.79 -7.55 -26.72
N VAL A 173 1.26 -8.77 -26.81
CA VAL A 173 1.84 -9.89 -27.59
C VAL A 173 0.85 -10.54 -28.56
N GLY A 174 -0.45 -10.26 -28.42
CA GLY A 174 -1.52 -10.80 -29.24
C GLY A 174 -2.51 -9.72 -29.64
N ARG A 175 -3.80 -9.93 -29.36
CA ARG A 175 -4.80 -8.87 -29.60
C ARG A 175 -4.54 -7.71 -28.66
N GLN A 176 -4.71 -6.49 -29.15
CA GLN A 176 -4.46 -5.29 -28.37
C GLN A 176 -5.47 -4.20 -28.72
N PRO A 177 -5.72 -3.24 -27.82
CA PRO A 177 -6.43 -2.01 -28.15
C PRO A 177 -5.74 -1.31 -29.33
N PRO A 178 -6.49 -0.62 -30.21
CA PRO A 178 -5.90 0.28 -31.18
C PRO A 178 -5.08 1.38 -30.50
N ALA A 179 -4.01 1.85 -31.15
CA ALA A 179 -3.24 2.98 -30.65
C ALA A 179 -4.14 4.22 -30.49
N GLY A 180 -4.01 4.92 -29.36
CA GLY A 180 -4.86 6.07 -29.00
C GLY A 180 -6.22 5.70 -28.41
N THR A 181 -6.53 4.42 -28.23
CA THR A 181 -7.74 3.98 -27.50
C THR A 181 -7.43 3.80 -26.01
N GLN A 182 -8.37 4.23 -25.16
CA GLN A 182 -8.31 3.99 -23.73
C GLN A 182 -8.80 2.58 -23.40
N TYR A 183 -8.05 1.86 -22.57
CA TYR A 183 -8.45 0.56 -22.05
C TYR A 183 -8.35 0.54 -20.52
N THR A 184 -9.11 -0.34 -19.89
CA THR A 184 -9.06 -0.58 -18.45
C THR A 184 -8.27 -1.84 -18.17
N ILE A 185 -7.39 -1.80 -17.18
CA ILE A 185 -6.71 -2.98 -16.64
C ILE A 185 -6.93 -3.05 -15.13
N ARG A 186 -7.53 -4.14 -14.67
CA ARG A 186 -7.75 -4.42 -13.26
C ARG A 186 -6.64 -5.31 -12.73
N TYR A 187 -5.96 -4.84 -11.70
CA TYR A 187 -4.84 -5.54 -11.10
C TYR A 187 -4.74 -5.22 -9.60
N SER A 188 -4.15 -6.14 -8.85
CA SER A 188 -3.70 -5.96 -7.48
C SER A 188 -2.36 -5.24 -7.51
N GLY A 189 -2.29 -4.03 -6.94
CA GLY A 189 -1.08 -3.21 -6.93
C GLY A 189 -0.25 -3.36 -5.66
N ASP A 190 1.08 -3.27 -5.78
CA ASP A 190 1.97 -3.11 -4.64
C ASP A 190 2.02 -1.64 -4.23
N PHE A 191 1.41 -1.31 -3.09
CA PHE A 191 1.44 0.06 -2.55
C PHE A 191 2.50 0.21 -1.49
N GLU A 192 3.25 1.30 -1.61
CA GLU A 192 4.18 1.79 -0.59
C GLU A 192 3.39 2.64 0.41
N TRP A 193 3.21 2.12 1.64
CA TRP A 193 2.56 2.81 2.73
C TRP A 193 3.58 3.30 3.74
N VAL A 194 3.41 4.51 4.24
CA VAL A 194 4.31 5.10 5.23
C VAL A 194 3.53 5.34 6.51
N VAL A 195 4.10 4.96 7.66
CA VAL A 195 3.51 5.26 8.97
C VAL A 195 3.43 6.78 9.14
N TYR A 196 2.20 7.30 9.08
CA TYR A 196 1.92 8.73 9.17
C TYR A 196 1.69 9.17 10.61
N LYS A 197 0.84 8.43 11.33
CA LYS A 197 0.66 8.61 12.77
C LYS A 197 1.25 7.41 13.49
N PRO A 198 2.21 7.62 14.42
CA PRO A 198 2.75 6.53 15.22
C PRO A 198 1.64 5.82 16.00
N PRO A 199 1.88 4.56 16.36
CA PRO A 199 0.86 3.74 16.96
C PRO A 199 0.44 4.25 18.33
N ASP A 200 -0.88 4.30 18.53
CA ASP A 200 -1.46 4.39 19.88
C ASP A 200 -1.70 2.96 20.39
N GLN A 201 -1.29 2.67 21.63
CA GLN A 201 -1.57 1.39 22.26
C GLN A 201 -3.08 1.23 22.45
N ARG A 202 -3.61 0.05 22.11
CA ARG A 202 -5.03 -0.28 22.27
C ARG A 202 -5.20 -1.23 23.43
N VAL A 203 -6.06 -0.85 24.38
CA VAL A 203 -6.47 -1.72 25.48
C VAL A 203 -7.98 -1.90 25.43
N ALA A 204 -8.46 -3.14 25.48
CA ALA A 204 -9.88 -3.44 25.64
C ALA A 204 -10.06 -4.48 26.75
N PHE A 205 -10.97 -4.22 27.69
CA PHE A 205 -11.22 -5.09 28.84
C PHE A 205 -9.96 -5.45 29.64
N GLY A 206 -9.00 -4.51 29.73
CA GLY A 206 -7.71 -4.72 30.40
C GLY A 206 -6.70 -5.56 29.62
N VAL A 207 -7.03 -5.98 28.39
CA VAL A 207 -6.14 -6.73 27.50
C VAL A 207 -5.50 -5.79 26.48
N ASP A 208 -4.18 -5.86 26.34
CA ASP A 208 -3.43 -5.18 25.29
C ASP A 208 -3.73 -5.83 23.93
N LEU A 209 -4.35 -5.07 23.03
CA LEU A 209 -4.70 -5.51 21.68
C LEU A 209 -3.61 -5.18 20.66
N GLY A 210 -2.54 -4.52 21.10
CA GLY A 210 -1.41 -4.12 20.30
C GLY A 210 -1.51 -2.67 19.88
N GLU A 211 -0.76 -2.37 18.83
CA GLU A 211 -0.52 -1.02 18.35
C GLU A 211 -1.37 -0.73 17.14
N ARG A 212 -2.04 0.43 17.09
CA ARG A 212 -2.78 0.88 15.90
C ARG A 212 -2.08 2.05 15.26
N ALA A 213 -1.49 1.82 14.09
CA ALA A 213 -0.86 2.84 13.28
C ALA A 213 -1.81 3.31 12.16
N VAL A 214 -1.66 4.57 11.78
CA VAL A 214 -2.27 5.11 10.56
C VAL A 214 -1.19 5.21 9.51
N LEU A 215 -1.37 4.49 8.41
CA LEU A 215 -0.48 4.53 7.26
C LEU A 215 -1.08 5.41 6.17
N ARG A 216 -0.22 6.13 5.45
CA ARG A 216 -0.60 6.92 4.27
C ARG A 216 0.30 6.56 3.11
N LYS A 217 -0.22 6.59 1.88
CA LYS A 217 0.57 6.26 0.70
C LYS A 217 1.79 7.17 0.56
N ARG A 218 2.92 6.58 0.21
CA ARG A 218 4.21 7.26 0.15
C ARG A 218 4.19 8.46 -0.78
N TYR A 219 3.66 8.32 -1.99
CA TYR A 219 3.66 9.41 -2.98
C TYR A 219 2.79 10.61 -2.57
N ILE A 220 1.81 10.42 -1.67
CA ILE A 220 1.02 11.53 -1.10
C ILE A 220 1.88 12.31 -0.09
N LEU A 221 2.63 11.60 0.76
CA LEU A 221 3.50 12.20 1.78
C LEU A 221 4.80 12.76 1.21
N LEU A 222 5.36 12.10 0.21
CA LEU A 222 6.66 12.36 -0.38
C LEU A 222 6.49 12.60 -1.88
N LYS A 223 5.81 13.69 -2.25
CA LYS A 223 5.43 14.02 -3.63
C LYS A 223 6.60 14.00 -4.64
N ASN A 224 7.83 14.21 -4.16
CA ASN A 224 9.03 14.26 -4.99
C ASN A 224 9.95 13.02 -4.82
N ALA A 225 9.57 12.04 -4.00
CA ALA A 225 10.40 10.86 -3.81
C ALA A 225 10.17 9.84 -4.93
N PRO A 226 11.23 9.32 -5.57
CA PRO A 226 11.07 8.25 -6.55
C PRO A 226 10.52 6.97 -5.86
N PRO A 227 9.70 6.17 -6.57
CA PRO A 227 9.29 4.84 -6.09
C PRO A 227 10.51 3.99 -5.71
N LEU A 228 10.43 3.24 -4.60
CA LEU A 228 11.55 2.38 -4.17
C LEU A 228 11.81 1.25 -5.15
N SER A 229 10.77 0.83 -5.87
CA SER A 229 10.89 -0.09 -7.00
C SER A 229 11.86 0.35 -8.11
N LEU A 230 12.27 1.63 -8.16
CA LEU A 230 13.31 2.11 -9.07
C LEU A 230 14.73 2.04 -8.48
N LEU A 231 14.86 1.79 -7.18
CA LEU A 231 16.14 1.71 -6.46
C LEU A 231 16.63 0.26 -6.28
N GLU A 232 15.77 -0.74 -6.49
CA GLU A 232 16.10 -2.18 -6.43
C GLU A 232 16.54 -2.76 -7.80
N GLY A 233 17.09 -1.91 -8.68
CA GLY A 233 17.63 -2.33 -9.99
C GLY A 233 18.95 -3.10 -9.89
#